data_AF-A0A246NIC8-F1
#
_entry.id   AF-A0A246NIC8-F1
#
_cell.length_a   1.000
_cell.length_b   1.000
_cell.length_c   1.000
_cell.angle_alpha   90.00
_cell.angle_beta   90.00
_cell.angle_gamma   90.00
#
_symmetry.space_group_name_H-M   'P 1'
#
loop_
_entity.id
_entity.type
_entity.pdbx_description
1 polymer ?
#
loop_
_entity_poly.entity_id
_entity_poly.type
_entity_poly.pdbx_seq_one_letter_code
_entity_poly.pdbx_strand_id
1 'polypeptide(L)'
;MKLALAVMGLLVCSVVHADTESAAKNLSECVTQYADSQVETTKSAGIITDEAFDKCNAELSEYHDSIGPDKAQWSGLNAQQKEAIIKIRDQTTSKVRESLSSQIVTFITESRKNS
;
A
#
# COMPACT_ATOMS: atom_id res chain seq x y z
N MET A 1 10.17 38.49 28.66
CA MET A 1 10.60 37.62 27.53
C MET A 1 10.10 36.21 27.76
N LYS A 2 9.31 35.66 26.84
CA LYS A 2 9.24 34.24 26.46
C LYS A 2 8.16 34.10 25.39
N LEU A 3 8.55 34.36 24.13
CA LEU A 3 7.80 33.89 22.96
C LEU A 3 8.03 32.38 22.89
N ALA A 4 7.01 31.59 23.24
CA ALA A 4 7.00 30.18 22.93
C ALA A 4 6.57 30.04 21.46
N LEU A 5 7.52 29.62 20.60
CA LEU A 5 7.23 29.20 19.23
C LEU A 5 6.25 28.02 19.27
N ALA A 6 4.98 28.30 19.03
CA ALA A 6 3.93 27.31 18.85
C ALA A 6 3.36 27.43 17.43
N VAL A 7 4.20 27.32 16.40
CA VAL A 7 3.73 27.21 15.01
C VAL A 7 4.74 26.38 14.21
N MET A 8 4.63 25.06 14.27
CA MET A 8 5.29 24.16 13.30
C MET A 8 4.50 22.86 13.09
N GLY A 9 3.16 22.96 13.11
CA GLY A 9 2.29 21.85 12.75
C GLY A 9 1.15 22.39 11.93
N LEU A 10 1.32 22.44 10.60
CA LEU A 10 0.27 22.52 9.55
C LEU A 10 0.86 23.02 8.22
N LEU A 11 1.81 22.30 7.60
CA LEU A 11 2.27 22.62 6.24
C LEU A 11 2.72 21.36 5.46
N VAL A 12 1.89 20.31 5.40
CA VAL A 12 2.11 19.17 4.49
C VAL A 12 0.78 18.44 4.23
N CYS A 13 -0.14 19.02 3.45
CA CYS A 13 -1.46 18.37 3.22
C CYS A 13 -1.96 18.33 1.77
N SER A 14 -1.17 18.65 0.75
CA SER A 14 -1.74 18.71 -0.62
C SER A 14 -0.92 18.09 -1.75
N VAL A 15 0.29 17.60 -1.51
CA VAL A 15 1.12 16.98 -2.57
C VAL A 15 1.30 15.46 -2.41
N VAL A 16 1.12 14.93 -1.20
CA VAL A 16 1.33 13.50 -0.86
C VAL A 16 0.21 12.57 -1.36
N HIS A 17 -0.98 13.10 -1.65
CA HIS A 17 -2.14 12.26 -1.98
C HIS A 17 -2.11 11.70 -3.41
N ALA A 18 -1.52 12.41 -4.39
CA ALA A 18 -1.54 11.98 -5.79
C ALA A 18 -0.65 10.76 -6.05
N ASP A 19 0.58 10.75 -5.52
CA ASP A 19 1.50 9.61 -5.68
C ASP A 19 0.99 8.38 -4.94
N THR A 20 0.36 8.56 -3.78
CA THR A 20 -0.21 7.46 -3.00
C THR A 20 -1.41 6.82 -3.68
N GLU A 21 -2.30 7.61 -4.27
CA GLU A 21 -3.44 7.09 -5.02
C GLU A 21 -3.00 6.33 -6.27
N SER A 22 -2.03 6.88 -7.01
CA SER A 22 -1.46 6.19 -8.17
C SER A 22 -0.77 4.88 -7.79
N ALA A 23 0.02 4.87 -6.72
CA ALA A 23 0.68 3.66 -6.24
C ALA A 23 -0.33 2.61 -5.75
N ALA A 24 -1.40 3.04 -5.04
CA ALA A 24 -2.48 2.15 -4.62
C ALA A 24 -3.20 1.52 -5.82
N LYS A 25 -3.44 2.32 -6.87
CA LYS A 25 -4.05 1.85 -8.11
C LYS A 25 -3.15 0.83 -8.80
N ASN A 26 -1.87 1.12 -8.97
CA ASN A 26 -0.90 0.20 -9.59
C ASN A 26 -0.84 -1.14 -8.83
N LEU A 27 -0.78 -1.09 -7.49
CA LEU A 27 -0.82 -2.28 -6.65
C LEU A 27 -2.09 -3.09 -6.89
N SER A 28 -3.25 -2.44 -6.81
CA SER A 28 -4.56 -3.08 -7.01
C SER A 28 -4.70 -3.73 -8.39
N GLU A 29 -4.28 -3.02 -9.44
CA GLU A 29 -4.28 -3.54 -10.81
C GLU A 29 -3.36 -4.75 -10.96
N CYS A 30 -2.13 -4.68 -10.44
CA CYS A 30 -1.18 -5.79 -10.51
C CYS A 30 -1.73 -7.04 -9.84
N VAL A 31 -2.19 -6.93 -8.58
CA VAL A 31 -2.66 -8.11 -7.83
C VAL A 31 -3.93 -8.71 -8.43
N THR A 32 -4.82 -7.87 -8.95
CA THR A 32 -6.07 -8.33 -9.59
C THR A 32 -5.79 -8.98 -10.93
N GLN A 33 -4.91 -8.42 -11.76
CA GLN A 33 -4.52 -9.03 -13.04
C GLN A 33 -3.84 -10.39 -12.84
N TYR A 34 -2.97 -10.50 -11.82
CA TYR A 34 -2.37 -11.79 -11.49
C TYR A 34 -3.45 -12.79 -11.06
N ALA A 35 -4.35 -12.39 -10.15
CA ALA A 35 -5.42 -13.25 -9.68
C ALA A 35 -6.34 -13.75 -10.81
N ASP A 36 -6.73 -12.84 -11.72
CA ASP A 36 -7.52 -13.16 -12.91
C ASP A 36 -6.82 -14.18 -13.80
N SER A 37 -5.51 -14.00 -14.06
CA SER A 37 -4.72 -14.95 -14.85
C SER A 37 -4.64 -16.37 -14.24
N GLN A 38 -4.91 -16.50 -12.94
CA GLN A 38 -4.84 -17.76 -12.20
C GLN A 38 -6.23 -18.32 -11.87
N VAL A 39 -7.32 -17.68 -12.30
CA VAL A 39 -8.68 -18.03 -11.88
C VAL A 39 -9.07 -19.45 -12.30
N GLU A 40 -8.65 -19.91 -13.48
CA GLU A 40 -8.93 -21.26 -14.00
C GLU A 40 -8.00 -22.35 -13.44
N THR A 41 -7.05 -21.99 -12.58
CA THR A 41 -6.13 -22.97 -12.00
C THR A 41 -6.77 -23.74 -10.85
N THR A 42 -6.16 -24.86 -10.47
CA THR A 42 -6.57 -25.65 -9.29
C THR A 42 -6.04 -25.10 -7.96
N LYS A 43 -5.22 -24.03 -7.99
CA LYS A 43 -4.64 -23.43 -6.78
C LYS A 43 -5.76 -22.85 -5.91
N SER A 44 -5.59 -22.92 -4.59
CA SER A 44 -6.53 -22.27 -3.68
C SER A 44 -6.46 -20.75 -3.83
N ALA A 45 -7.56 -20.06 -3.54
CA ALA A 45 -7.61 -18.61 -3.63
C ALA A 45 -6.55 -17.95 -2.72
N GLY A 46 -6.31 -18.50 -1.53
CA GLY A 46 -5.24 -18.04 -0.64
C GLY A 46 -3.84 -18.15 -1.24
N ILE A 47 -3.51 -19.27 -1.90
CA ILE A 47 -2.20 -19.43 -2.58
C ILE A 47 -2.06 -18.41 -3.71
N ILE A 48 -3.11 -18.20 -4.50
CA ILE A 48 -3.09 -17.22 -5.59
C ILE A 48 -2.89 -15.81 -5.04
N THR A 49 -3.57 -15.47 -3.94
CA THR A 49 -3.41 -14.19 -3.27
C THR A 49 -1.98 -13.97 -2.78
N ASP A 50 -1.36 -14.97 -2.13
CA ASP A 50 0.02 -14.86 -1.65
C ASP A 50 0.99 -14.68 -2.82
N GLU A 51 0.86 -15.49 -3.87
CA GLU A 51 1.66 -15.36 -5.09
C GLU A 51 1.45 -14.01 -5.79
N ALA A 52 0.24 -13.45 -5.77
CA ALA A 52 -0.06 -12.14 -6.33
C ALA A 52 0.76 -11.05 -5.65
N PHE A 53 0.82 -11.05 -4.31
CA PHE A 53 1.62 -10.09 -3.56
C PHE A 53 3.13 -10.30 -3.74
N ASP A 54 3.59 -11.54 -3.87
CA ASP A 54 4.99 -11.82 -4.18
C ASP A 54 5.38 -11.31 -5.57
N LYS A 55 4.48 -11.44 -6.56
CA LYS A 55 4.69 -10.93 -7.92
C LYS A 55 4.61 -9.41 -8.00
N CYS A 56 3.72 -8.80 -7.21
CA CYS A 56 3.49 -7.36 -7.16
C CYS A 56 4.26 -6.68 -6.02
N ASN A 57 5.39 -7.27 -5.59
CA ASN A 57 6.17 -6.75 -4.47
C ASN A 57 6.78 -5.36 -4.76
N ALA A 58 7.03 -5.04 -6.03
CA ALA A 58 7.53 -3.73 -6.43
C ALA A 58 6.46 -2.64 -6.21
N GLU A 59 5.24 -2.88 -6.66
CA GLU A 59 4.08 -2.01 -6.49
C GLU A 59 3.69 -1.89 -5.01
N LEU A 60 3.81 -2.98 -4.25
CA LEU A 60 3.58 -2.98 -2.80
C LEU A 60 4.62 -2.11 -2.08
N SER A 61 5.88 -2.20 -2.48
CA SER A 61 6.96 -1.37 -1.93
C SER A 61 6.80 0.10 -2.32
N GLU A 62 6.36 0.38 -3.55
CA GLU A 62 6.08 1.74 -4.01
C GLU A 62 4.91 2.36 -3.23
N TYR A 63 3.82 1.62 -3.02
CA TYR A 63 2.71 2.05 -2.17
C TYR A 63 3.15 2.28 -0.72
N HIS A 64 3.97 1.39 -0.17
CA HIS A 64 4.55 1.57 1.15
C HIS A 64 5.32 2.90 1.25
N ASP A 65 6.17 3.18 0.27
CA ASP A 65 7.03 4.35 0.27
C ASP A 65 6.32 5.66 -0.07
N SER A 66 5.19 5.60 -0.78
CA SER A 66 4.37 6.77 -1.08
C SER A 66 3.64 7.31 0.16
N ILE A 67 3.43 6.48 1.19
CA ILE A 67 2.72 6.88 2.40
C ILE A 67 3.58 7.88 3.20
N GLY A 68 3.05 9.09 3.35
CA GLY A 68 3.64 10.15 4.14
C GLY A 68 4.58 11.04 3.32
N PRO A 69 5.68 11.53 3.90
CA PRO A 69 6.53 12.54 3.27
C PRO A 69 7.19 12.04 1.97
N ASP A 70 7.34 12.96 1.01
CA ASP A 70 8.02 12.68 -0.25
C ASP A 70 9.54 12.42 -0.05
N LYS A 71 10.24 11.97 -1.11
CA LYS A 71 11.68 11.64 -1.03
C LYS A 71 12.54 12.82 -0.59
N ALA A 72 12.20 14.06 -0.97
CA ALA A 72 12.96 15.24 -0.58
C ALA A 72 12.75 15.52 0.92
N GLN A 73 11.51 15.45 1.39
CA GLN A 73 11.14 15.60 2.80
C GLN A 73 11.75 14.50 3.67
N TRP A 74 11.77 13.25 3.19
CA TRP A 74 12.35 12.10 3.88
C TRP A 74 13.81 12.32 4.26
N SER A 75 14.59 12.94 3.38
CA SER A 75 16.02 13.18 3.59
C SER A 75 16.30 14.09 4.80
N GLY A 76 15.39 15.04 5.08
CA GLY A 76 15.51 16.00 6.18
C GLY A 76 15.05 15.48 7.55
N LEU A 77 14.51 14.27 7.61
CA LEU A 77 14.00 13.70 8.86
C LEU A 77 15.10 13.04 9.70
N ASN A 78 14.99 13.19 11.02
CA ASN A 78 15.85 12.47 11.96
C ASN A 78 15.41 11.00 12.11
N ALA A 79 16.24 10.19 12.79
CA ALA A 79 16.01 8.75 12.93
C ALA A 79 14.66 8.42 13.61
N GLN A 80 14.30 9.15 14.66
CA GLN A 80 13.06 8.92 15.40
C GLN A 80 11.81 9.24 14.55
N GLN A 81 11.86 10.30 13.75
CA GLN A 81 10.80 10.65 12.82
C GLN A 81 10.65 9.59 11.72
N LYS A 82 11.78 9.13 11.15
CA LYS A 82 11.79 8.06 10.15
C LYS A 82 11.20 6.77 10.69
N GLU A 83 11.58 6.37 11.91
CA GLU A 83 11.05 5.16 12.56
C GLU A 83 9.54 5.26 12.80
N ALA A 84 9.05 6.41 13.27
CA ALA A 84 7.62 6.64 13.47
C ALA A 84 6.83 6.55 12.15
N ILE A 85 7.37 7.11 11.07
CA ILE A 85 6.74 7.04 9.75
C ILE A 85 6.79 5.62 9.19
N ILE A 86 7.92 4.91 9.30
CA ILE A 86 8.01 3.49 8.88
C ILE A 86 6.92 2.67 9.56
N LYS A 87 6.70 2.83 10.87
CA LYS A 87 5.61 2.14 11.57
C LYS A 87 4.23 2.44 10.98
N ILE A 88 3.99 3.69 10.58
CA ILE A 88 2.73 4.09 9.92
C ILE A 88 2.63 3.45 8.54
N ARG A 89 3.73 3.43 7.76
CA ARG A 89 3.79 2.80 6.44
C ARG A 89 3.52 1.30 6.52
N ASP A 90 4.19 0.61 7.43
CA ASP A 90 4.00 -0.82 7.69
C ASP A 90 2.55 -1.15 8.06
N GLN A 91 1.98 -0.41 9.01
CA GLN A 91 0.60 -0.63 9.48
C GLN A 91 -0.42 -0.37 8.37
N THR A 92 -0.22 0.70 7.59
CA THR A 92 -1.13 1.05 6.49
C THR A 92 -1.03 0.03 5.36
N THR A 93 0.19 -0.34 4.99
CA THR A 93 0.45 -1.35 3.94
C THR A 93 -0.11 -2.71 4.34
N SER A 94 0.03 -3.13 5.60
CA SER A 94 -0.59 -4.38 6.10
C SER A 94 -2.10 -4.37 5.94
N LYS A 95 -2.77 -3.28 6.33
CA LYS A 95 -4.23 -3.16 6.20
C LYS A 95 -4.69 -3.19 4.75
N VAL A 96 -3.95 -2.55 3.85
CA VAL A 96 -4.25 -2.60 2.42
C VAL A 96 -4.05 -4.02 1.88
N ARG A 97 -2.96 -4.70 2.25
CA ARG A 97 -2.73 -6.10 1.89
C ARG A 97 -3.87 -6.99 2.39
N GLU A 98 -4.28 -6.87 3.64
CA GLU A 98 -5.41 -7.62 4.21
C GLU A 98 -6.72 -7.37 3.45
N SER A 99 -7.01 -6.10 3.14
CA SER A 99 -8.23 -5.72 2.41
C SER A 99 -8.23 -6.28 0.98
N LEU A 100 -7.13 -6.12 0.25
CA LEU A 100 -6.97 -6.65 -1.11
C LEU A 100 -6.96 -8.17 -1.11
N SER A 101 -6.33 -8.82 -0.14
CA SER A 101 -6.38 -10.28 0.02
C SER A 101 -7.81 -10.79 0.11
N SER A 102 -8.64 -10.16 0.94
CA SER A 102 -10.06 -10.51 1.08
C SER A 102 -10.84 -10.32 -0.23
N GLN A 103 -10.56 -9.22 -0.95
CA GLN A 103 -11.19 -8.93 -2.24
C GLN A 103 -10.79 -9.94 -3.32
N ILE A 104 -9.50 -10.29 -3.42
CA ILE A 104 -9.00 -11.29 -4.37
C ILE A 104 -9.60 -12.67 -4.09
N VAL A 105 -9.65 -13.08 -2.82
CA VAL A 105 -10.25 -14.36 -2.45
C VAL A 105 -11.72 -14.42 -2.86
N THR A 106 -12.45 -13.33 -2.63
CA THR A 106 -13.86 -13.20 -3.06
C THR A 106 -13.98 -13.29 -4.57
N PHE A 107 -13.20 -12.48 -5.30
CA PHE A 107 -13.16 -12.45 -6.76
C PHE A 107 -12.90 -13.83 -7.38
N ILE A 108 -11.87 -14.55 -6.91
CA ILE A 108 -11.54 -15.90 -7.42
C ILE A 108 -12.67 -16.88 -7.11
N THR A 109 -13.20 -16.84 -5.88
CA THR A 109 -14.27 -17.75 -5.46
C THR A 109 -15.55 -17.54 -6.26
N GLU A 110 -15.93 -16.30 -6.52
CA GLU A 110 -17.11 -15.96 -7.31
C GLU A 110 -16.91 -16.29 -8.79
N SER A 111 -15.75 -15.96 -9.36
CA SER A 111 -15.45 -16.26 -10.76
C SER A 111 -15.51 -17.75 -11.06
N ARG A 112 -14.95 -18.59 -10.18
CA ARG A 112 -15.00 -20.06 -10.33
C ARG A 112 -16.37 -20.68 -10.13
N LYS A 113 -17.26 -20.05 -9.36
CA LYS A 113 -18.64 -20.53 -9.18
C LYS A 113 -19.52 -20.24 -10.39
N ASN A 114 -19.17 -19.20 -11.15
CA ASN A 114 -19.94 -18.72 -12.29
C ASN A 114 -19.40 -19.24 -13.64
N SER A 115 -18.29 -19.98 -13.64
CA SER A 115 -17.76 -20.72 -14.79
C SER A 115 -18.24 -22.16 -14.82
#